data_AF-A0A8T4C9P9-F1
#
_entry.id   AF-A0A8T4C9P9-F1
#
_cell.length_a   1.000
_cell.length_b   1.000
_cell.length_c   1.000
_cell.angle_alpha   90.00
_cell.angle_beta   90.00
_cell.angle_gamma   90.00
#
_symmetry.space_group_name_H-M   'P 1'
#
loop_
_entity.id
_entity.type
_entity.pdbx_description
1 polymer ?
#
loop_
_entity_poly.entity_id
_entity_poly.type
_entity_poly.pdbx_seq_one_letter_code
_entity_poly.pdbx_strand_id
1 'polypeptide(L)'
;MLGKGDLSKKGTEVDHLAGLEEEITRTDRMIQMKVAMNYLAQLIDPKYRQAFEEAERSAKSIDDMNRIIELAKKFIAQRTVVDLLGIE
;
A
#
# COMPACT_ATOMS: atom_id res chain seq x y z
N MET A 1 -9.71 29.58 43.83
CA MET A 1 -9.81 28.29 43.12
C MET A 1 -9.93 28.60 41.63
N LEU A 2 -8.86 28.43 40.84
CA LEU A 2 -8.83 28.74 39.41
C LEU A 2 -8.34 27.51 38.64
N GLY A 3 -9.11 27.12 37.63
CA GLY A 3 -8.60 26.45 36.42
C GLY A 3 -8.24 24.98 36.49
N LYS A 4 -9.22 24.07 36.67
CA LYS A 4 -9.08 22.65 36.28
C LYS A 4 -9.79 22.28 34.95
N GLY A 5 -10.44 23.25 34.29
CA GLY A 5 -11.22 23.00 33.08
C GLY A 5 -10.45 23.04 31.76
N ASP A 6 -9.22 23.58 31.74
CA ASP A 6 -8.50 23.91 30.49
C ASP A 6 -7.50 22.81 30.06
N LEU A 7 -7.07 21.97 31.00
CA LEU A 7 -6.12 20.87 30.72
C LEU A 7 -6.81 19.67 30.07
N SER A 8 -8.12 19.49 30.28
CA SER A 8 -8.88 18.37 29.72
C SER A 8 -9.21 18.52 28.23
N LYS A 9 -9.23 19.74 27.69
CA LYS A 9 -9.49 20.00 26.26
C LYS A 9 -8.22 19.94 25.41
N LYS A 10 -7.09 20.38 25.98
CA LYS A 10 -5.77 20.28 25.33
C LYS A 10 -5.31 18.83 25.11
N GLY A 11 -5.61 17.91 26.03
CA GLY A 11 -5.25 16.50 25.88
C GLY A 11 -5.98 15.84 24.71
N THR A 12 -7.28 16.07 24.58
CA THR A 12 -8.10 15.52 23.49
C THR A 12 -7.74 16.12 22.13
N GLU A 13 -7.48 17.42 22.04
CA GLU A 13 -7.07 18.06 20.76
C GLU A 13 -5.72 17.52 20.25
N VAL A 14 -4.74 17.28 21.13
CA VAL A 14 -3.44 16.70 20.74
C VAL A 14 -3.57 15.24 20.29
N ASP A 15 -4.40 14.44 20.98
CA ASP A 15 -4.68 13.05 20.59
C ASP A 15 -5.42 12.97 19.25
N HIS A 16 -6.34 13.89 18.98
CA HIS A 16 -7.04 13.96 17.69
C HIS A 16 -6.09 14.35 16.54
N LEU A 17 -5.14 15.26 16.77
CA LEU A 17 -4.13 15.63 15.78
C LEU A 17 -3.18 14.46 15.48
N ALA A 18 -2.73 13.72 16.50
CA ALA A 18 -1.89 12.55 16.32
C ALA A 18 -2.59 11.45 15.49
N GLY A 19 -3.89 11.21 15.74
CA GLY A 19 -4.67 10.27 14.94
C GLY A 19 -4.81 10.67 13.47
N LEU A 20 -4.95 11.98 13.20
CA LEU A 20 -5.00 12.52 11.83
C LEU A 20 -3.64 12.39 11.12
N GLU A 21 -2.53 12.67 11.82
CA GLU A 21 -1.19 12.52 11.25
C GLU A 21 -0.88 11.05 10.86
N GLU A 22 -1.30 10.10 11.70
CA GLU A 22 -1.19 8.67 11.39
C GLU A 22 -2.05 8.27 10.18
N GLU A 23 -3.26 8.82 10.06
CA GLU A 23 -4.15 8.55 8.93
C GLU A 23 -3.60 9.15 7.62
N ILE A 24 -3.05 10.36 7.66
CA ILE A 24 -2.37 10.99 6.53
C ILE A 24 -1.18 10.14 6.10
N THR A 25 -0.33 9.75 7.05
CA THR A 25 0.86 8.91 6.77
C THR A 25 0.47 7.57 6.14
N ARG A 26 -0.59 6.94 6.65
CA ARG A 26 -1.13 5.69 6.11
C ARG A 26 -1.64 5.87 4.69
N THR A 27 -2.34 6.98 4.43
CA THR A 27 -2.89 7.31 3.12
C THR A 27 -1.79 7.58 2.10
N ASP A 28 -0.77 8.36 2.46
CA ASP A 28 0.38 8.65 1.61
C ASP A 28 1.12 7.36 1.24
N ARG A 29 1.35 6.48 2.23
CA ARG A 29 1.96 5.18 1.99
C ARG A 29 1.13 4.33 1.03
N MET A 30 -0.19 4.31 1.19
CA MET A 30 -1.09 3.60 0.28
C MET A 30 -0.99 4.13 -1.16
N ILE A 31 -0.92 5.45 -1.35
CA ILE A 31 -0.75 6.09 -2.66
C ILE A 31 0.57 5.66 -3.30
N GLN A 32 1.68 5.73 -2.54
CA GLN A 32 3.00 5.29 -3.02
C GLN A 32 3.00 3.83 -3.48
N MET A 33 2.30 2.96 -2.73
CA MET A 33 2.19 1.54 -3.07
C MET A 33 1.38 1.30 -4.35
N LYS A 34 0.29 2.05 -4.57
CA LYS A 34 -0.47 2.00 -5.82
C LYS A 34 0.36 2.44 -7.02
N VAL A 35 1.14 3.52 -6.87
CA VAL A 35 2.09 3.96 -7.90
C VAL A 35 3.12 2.87 -8.21
N ALA A 36 3.70 2.24 -7.18
CA ALA A 36 4.63 1.12 -7.37
C ALA A 36 3.97 -0.06 -8.11
N MET A 37 2.72 -0.39 -7.77
CA MET A 37 1.96 -1.44 -8.46
C MET A 37 1.72 -1.11 -9.93
N ASN A 38 1.38 0.13 -10.26
CA ASN A 38 1.22 0.58 -11.66
C ASN A 38 2.49 0.38 -12.49
N TYR A 39 3.67 0.63 -11.91
CA TYR A 39 4.94 0.34 -12.59
C TYR A 39 5.18 -1.16 -12.77
N LEU A 40 4.92 -1.96 -11.74
CA LEU A 40 5.06 -3.42 -11.82
C LEU A 40 4.09 -4.02 -12.85
N ALA A 41 2.87 -3.53 -12.94
CA ALA A 41 1.85 -4.00 -13.88
C ALA A 41 2.29 -3.84 -15.35
N GLN A 42 3.13 -2.86 -15.66
CA GLN A 42 3.71 -2.69 -17.01
C GLN A 42 4.69 -3.81 -17.38
N LEU A 43 5.31 -4.44 -16.39
CA LEU A 43 6.24 -5.56 -16.56
C LEU A 43 5.55 -6.93 -16.54
N ILE A 44 4.28 -6.98 -16.13
CA ILE A 44 3.49 -8.21 -16.11
C ILE A 44 2.92 -8.44 -17.51
N ASP A 45 3.03 -9.69 -17.96
CA ASP A 45 2.43 -10.17 -19.20
C ASP A 45 0.94 -9.75 -19.30
N PRO A 46 0.49 -9.19 -20.44
CA PRO A 46 -0.86 -8.63 -20.56
C PRO A 46 -1.99 -9.58 -20.15
N LYS A 47 -1.80 -10.89 -20.36
CA LYS A 47 -2.74 -11.94 -19.95
C LYS A 47 -3.04 -11.97 -18.45
N TYR A 48 -2.07 -11.60 -17.61
CA TYR A 48 -2.18 -11.68 -16.15
C TYR A 48 -2.34 -10.31 -15.49
N ARG A 49 -2.09 -9.22 -16.22
CA ARG A 49 -2.15 -7.85 -15.69
C ARG A 49 -3.48 -7.54 -14.98
N GLN A 50 -4.60 -7.91 -15.60
CA GLN A 50 -5.94 -7.64 -15.07
C GLN A 50 -6.13 -8.21 -13.65
N ALA A 51 -5.61 -9.41 -13.37
CA ALA A 51 -5.74 -10.03 -12.06
C ALA A 51 -5.02 -9.22 -10.97
N PHE A 52 -3.86 -8.63 -11.30
CA PHE A 52 -3.14 -7.77 -10.36
C PHE A 52 -3.81 -6.40 -10.18
N GLU A 53 -4.37 -5.82 -11.24
CA GLU A 53 -5.15 -4.56 -11.15
C GLU A 53 -6.44 -4.74 -10.34
N GLU A 54 -7.10 -5.89 -10.44
CA GLU A 54 -8.27 -6.23 -9.61
C GLU A 54 -7.89 -6.48 -8.15
N ALA A 55 -6.75 -7.14 -7.90
CA ALA A 55 -6.22 -7.33 -6.56
C ALA A 55 -5.88 -5.97 -5.91
N GLU A 56 -5.20 -5.07 -6.63
CA GLU A 56 -4.90 -3.72 -6.18
C GLU A 56 -6.17 -2.94 -5.80
N ARG A 57 -7.19 -2.98 -6.68
CA ARG A 57 -8.48 -2.31 -6.43
C ARG A 57 -9.22 -2.88 -5.21
N SER A 58 -8.97 -4.14 -4.87
CA SER A 58 -9.60 -4.83 -3.75
C SER A 58 -8.84 -4.70 -2.43
N ALA A 59 -7.63 -4.15 -2.43
CA ALA A 59 -6.79 -4.02 -1.25
C ALA A 59 -7.38 -3.00 -0.26
N LYS A 60 -7.55 -3.42 1.00
CA LYS A 60 -8.15 -2.58 2.06
C LYS A 60 -7.13 -2.10 3.09
N SER A 61 -5.93 -2.66 3.07
CA SER A 61 -4.87 -2.38 4.02
C SER A 61 -3.49 -2.29 3.36
N ILE A 62 -2.55 -1.67 4.06
CA ILE A 62 -1.14 -1.63 3.64
C ILE A 62 -0.60 -3.06 3.48
N ASP A 63 -1.01 -3.99 4.34
CA ASP A 63 -0.54 -5.37 4.29
C ASP A 63 -1.07 -6.12 3.06
N ASP A 64 -2.32 -5.87 2.67
CA ASP A 64 -2.88 -6.40 1.42
C ASP A 64 -2.05 -5.92 0.23
N MET A 65 -1.79 -4.61 0.16
CA MET A 65 -0.98 -4.01 -0.91
C MET A 65 0.46 -4.54 -0.91
N ASN A 66 1.09 -4.70 0.26
CA ASN A 66 2.43 -5.28 0.37
C ASN A 66 2.45 -6.68 -0.22
N ARG A 67 1.46 -7.51 0.13
CA ARG A 67 1.35 -8.88 -0.37
C ARG A 67 1.16 -8.92 -1.88
N ILE A 68 0.33 -8.04 -2.43
CA ILE A 68 0.10 -7.93 -3.89
C ILE A 68 1.40 -7.55 -4.61
N ILE A 69 2.12 -6.54 -4.11
CA ILE A 69 3.40 -6.09 -4.67
C ILE A 69 4.44 -7.22 -4.64
N GLU A 70 4.53 -7.97 -3.53
CA GLU A 70 5.47 -9.09 -3.43
C GLU A 70 5.11 -10.24 -4.38
N LEU A 71 3.82 -10.52 -4.58
CA LEU A 71 3.37 -11.49 -5.57
C LEU A 71 3.71 -11.04 -6.99
N ALA A 72 3.52 -9.76 -7.32
CA ALA A 72 3.87 -9.20 -8.62
C ALA A 72 5.37 -9.35 -8.91
N LYS A 73 6.23 -8.98 -7.94
CA LYS A 73 7.69 -9.16 -8.06
C LYS A 73 8.07 -10.63 -8.31
N LYS A 74 7.50 -11.56 -7.55
CA LYS A 74 7.77 -13.00 -7.71
C LYS A 74 7.32 -13.51 -9.07
N PHE A 75 6.15 -13.09 -9.53
CA PHE A 75 5.63 -13.47 -10.85
C PHE A 75 6.55 -13.01 -11.98
N ILE A 76 6.94 -11.73 -11.96
CA ILE A 76 7.88 -11.16 -12.94
C ILE A 76 9.20 -11.93 -12.90
N ALA A 77 9.78 -12.14 -11.71
CA ALA A 77 11.04 -12.87 -11.57
C ALA A 77 10.95 -14.31 -12.08
N GLN A 78 9.87 -15.02 -11.78
CA GLN A 78 9.63 -16.38 -12.30
C GLN A 78 9.59 -16.39 -13.82
N ARG A 79 8.87 -15.45 -14.43
CA ARG A 79 8.78 -15.34 -15.89
C ARG A 79 10.15 -15.06 -16.51
N THR A 80 10.87 -14.08 -15.97
CA THR A 80 12.24 -13.77 -16.42
C THR A 80 13.18 -14.98 -16.32
N VAL A 81 13.09 -15.78 -15.24
CA VAL A 81 13.91 -16.99 -15.10
C VAL A 81 13.54 -18.04 -16.14
N VAL A 82 12.25 -18.28 -16.37
CA VAL A 82 11.77 -19.21 -17.41
C VAL A 82 12.30 -18.80 -18.79
N ASP A 83 12.21 -17.51 -19.11
CA ASP A 83 12.67 -16.95 -20.39
C ASP A 83 14.21 -17.05 -20.54
N LEU A 84 14.97 -16.77 -19.46
CA LEU A 84 16.43 -16.90 -19.45
C LEU A 84 16.92 -18.34 -19.59
N LEU A 85 16.17 -19.29 -19.03
CA LEU A 85 16.51 -20.72 -19.08
C LEU A 85 16.00 -21.40 -20.35
N GLY A 86 15.23 -20.71 -21.21
CA GLY A 86 14.65 -21.26 -22.43
C GLY A 86 13.68 -22.41 -22.17
N ILE A 87 12.97 -22.38 -21.03
CA ILE A 87 11.99 -23.39 -20.66
C ILE A 87 10.65 -22.97 -21.28
N GLU A 88 10.26 -23.62 -22.39
CA GLU A 88 8.94 -23.42 -23.04
C GLU A 88 7.88 -24.42 -22.55
#